data_AF-A0A7J8WDD7-F1
#
_entry.id   AF-A0A7J8WDD7-F1
#
_cell.length_a   1.000
_cell.length_b   1.000
_cell.length_c   1.000
_cell.angle_alpha   90.00
_cell.angle_beta   90.00
_cell.angle_gamma   90.00
#
_symmetry.space_group_name_H-M   'P 1'
#
loop_
_entity.id
_entity.type
_entity.pdbx_description
1 polymer ?
#
loop_
_entity_poly.entity_id
_entity_poly.type
_entity_poly.pdbx_seq_one_letter_code
_entity_poly.pdbx_strand_id
1 'polypeptide(L)'
;MKRLAIGPITTPEYIEWRVRRINDNIPEPSRESSQSIEKHLRVVPYELEIIKQDFERRNVELEKKIKKDELEIRRRCSETRGRKIKKGES
;
A
#
# COMPACT_ATOMS: atom_id res chain seq x y z
N MET A 1 11.16 15.92 -4.18
CA MET A 1 10.66 14.85 -5.08
C MET A 1 10.61 15.40 -6.49
N LYS A 2 11.42 14.86 -7.41
CA LYS A 2 11.44 15.30 -8.81
C LYS A 2 10.13 14.83 -9.46
N ARG A 3 9.36 15.77 -10.01
CA ARG A 3 8.13 15.47 -10.75
C ARG A 3 8.51 14.72 -12.02
N LEU A 4 8.24 13.43 -12.08
CA LEU A 4 8.28 12.68 -13.32
C LEU A 4 7.08 13.15 -14.14
N ALA A 5 7.33 13.97 -15.16
CA ALA A 5 6.32 14.31 -16.14
C ALA A 5 5.98 13.03 -16.91
N ILE A 6 4.92 12.36 -16.48
CA ILE A 6 4.31 11.27 -17.24
C ILE A 6 3.59 11.96 -18.40
N GLY A 7 4.30 12.14 -19.52
CA GLY A 7 3.68 12.49 -20.79
C GLY A 7 2.64 11.41 -21.17
N PRO A 8 1.76 11.68 -22.14
CA PRO A 8 0.82 10.68 -22.63
C PRO A 8 1.57 9.38 -22.91
N ILE A 9 1.09 8.26 -22.38
CA ILE A 9 1.67 6.90 -22.54
C ILE A 9 1.39 6.39 -23.97
N THR A 10 1.72 7.22 -24.94
CA THR A 10 1.66 7.00 -26.36
C THR A 10 2.82 7.80 -26.92
N THR A 11 4.02 7.31 -26.62
CA THR A 11 5.23 7.74 -27.32
C THR A 11 4.97 7.58 -28.82
N PRO A 12 5.07 8.65 -29.63
CA PRO A 12 4.97 8.57 -31.08
C PRO A 12 5.84 7.45 -31.65
N GLU A 13 6.98 7.21 -31.01
CA GLU A 13 7.92 6.13 -31.30
C GLU A 13 7.29 4.74 -31.14
N TYR A 14 6.40 4.53 -30.15
CA TYR A 14 5.66 3.28 -30.01
C TYR A 14 4.63 3.09 -31.13
N ILE A 15 3.98 4.17 -31.56
CA ILE A 15 3.02 4.13 -32.65
C ILE A 15 3.72 3.82 -33.97
N GLU A 16 4.84 4.49 -34.28
CA GLU A 16 5.66 4.22 -35.46
C GLU A 16 6.27 2.81 -35.44
N TRP A 17 6.76 2.37 -34.28
CA TRP A 17 7.22 0.99 -34.07
C TRP A 17 6.10 -0.02 -34.33
N ARG A 18 4.88 0.24 -33.84
CA ARG A 18 3.71 -0.62 -34.04
C ARG A 18 3.26 -0.65 -35.50
N VAL A 19 3.24 0.49 -36.18
CA VAL A 19 2.88 0.59 -37.62
C VAL A 19 3.90 -0.15 -38.49
N ARG A 20 5.20 -0.07 -38.19
CA ARG A 20 6.24 -0.87 -38.89
C ARG A 20 6.04 -2.37 -38.71
N ARG A 21 5.50 -2.81 -37.56
CA ARG A 21 5.33 -4.23 -37.20
C ARG A 21 3.95 -4.81 -37.51
N ILE A 22 2.97 -4.00 -37.91
CA ILE A 22 1.65 -4.48 -38.37
C ILE A 22 1.80 -5.44 -39.57
N ASN A 23 2.84 -5.25 -40.38
CA ASN A 23 3.17 -6.15 -41.50
C ASN A 23 3.88 -7.45 -41.08
N ASP A 24 4.31 -7.58 -39.82
CA ASP A 24 5.06 -8.76 -39.32
C ASP A 24 4.13 -9.89 -38.84
N ASN A 25 2.84 -9.87 -39.22
CA ASN A 25 1.82 -10.84 -38.79
C ASN A 25 1.73 -11.03 -37.27
N ILE A 26 2.00 -9.98 -36.49
CA ILE A 26 1.82 -10.03 -35.03
C ILE A 26 0.32 -10.22 -34.78
N PRO A 27 -0.12 -11.36 -34.21
CA PRO A 27 -1.53 -11.58 -33.96
C PRO A 27 -2.00 -10.49 -33.00
N GLU A 28 -3.03 -9.76 -33.42
CA GLU A 28 -3.78 -8.90 -32.51
C GLU A 28 -4.18 -9.74 -31.29
N PRO A 29 -4.03 -9.24 -30.05
CA PRO A 29 -4.44 -10.00 -28.87
C PRO A 29 -5.86 -10.48 -29.09
N SER A 30 -6.06 -11.80 -29.12
CA SER A 30 -7.38 -12.35 -29.41
C SER A 30 -8.36 -11.75 -28.41
N ARG A 31 -9.60 -11.52 -28.84
CA ARG A 31 -10.66 -10.97 -27.97
C ARG A 31 -10.81 -11.78 -26.67
N GLU A 32 -10.49 -13.08 -26.71
CA GLU A 32 -10.43 -14.00 -25.57
C GLU A 32 -9.31 -13.65 -24.58
N SER A 33 -8.13 -13.24 -25.06
CA SER A 33 -7.02 -12.77 -24.21
C SER A 33 -7.34 -11.43 -23.53
N SER A 34 -8.04 -10.52 -24.22
CA SER A 34 -8.50 -9.27 -23.64
C SER A 34 -9.59 -9.49 -22.58
N GLN A 35 -10.52 -10.42 -22.83
CA GLN A 35 -11.55 -10.83 -21.87
C GLN A 35 -10.96 -11.54 -20.64
N SER A 36 -9.89 -12.31 -20.80
CA SER A 36 -9.23 -12.99 -19.68
C SER A 36 -8.52 -11.99 -18.76
N ILE A 37 -7.88 -10.96 -19.33
CA ILE A 37 -7.26 -9.86 -18.58
C ILE A 37 -8.33 -9.06 -17.83
N GLU A 38 -9.44 -8.72 -18.47
CA GLU A 38 -10.55 -8.00 -17.83
C GLU A 38 -11.15 -8.80 -16.66
N LYS A 39 -11.35 -10.11 -16.83
CA LYS A 39 -11.81 -11.00 -15.76
C LYS A 39 -10.80 -11.06 -14.61
N HIS A 40 -9.51 -11.14 -14.90
CA HIS A 40 -8.45 -11.15 -13.88
C HIS A 40 -8.43 -9.82 -13.11
N LEU A 41 -8.50 -8.70 -13.81
CA LEU A 41 -8.60 -7.35 -13.23
C LEU A 41 -9.90 -7.12 -12.43
N ARG A 42 -10.92 -7.95 -12.60
CA ARG A 42 -12.16 -7.93 -11.80
C ARG A 42 -12.10 -8.84 -10.56
N VAL A 43 -11.19 -9.82 -10.53
CA VAL A 43 -10.93 -10.67 -9.35
C VAL A 43 -9.93 -10.00 -8.40
N VAL A 44 -8.89 -9.35 -8.95
CA VAL A 44 -7.90 -8.56 -8.20
C VAL A 44 -8.51 -7.53 -7.21
N PRO A 45 -9.60 -6.81 -7.52
CA PRO A 45 -10.24 -5.87 -6.60
C PRO A 45 -10.80 -6.54 -5.34
N TYR A 46 -11.30 -7.78 -5.44
CA TYR A 46 -11.90 -8.48 -4.30
C TYR A 46 -10.85 -8.96 -3.30
N GLU A 47 -9.75 -9.54 -3.78
CA GLU A 47 -8.63 -9.94 -2.92
C GLU A 47 -8.01 -8.74 -2.20
N LEU A 48 -7.90 -7.60 -2.89
CA LEU A 48 -7.43 -6.35 -2.29
C LEU A 48 -8.39 -5.79 -1.25
N GLU A 49 -9.70 -5.93 -1.44
CA GLU A 49 -10.70 -5.51 -0.46
C GLU A 49 -10.62 -6.33 0.83
N ILE A 50 -10.38 -7.65 0.72
CA ILE A 50 -10.13 -8.52 1.88
C ILE A 50 -8.86 -8.09 2.63
N ILE A 51 -7.76 -7.88 1.90
CA ILE A 51 -6.48 -7.47 2.50
C ILE A 51 -6.64 -6.11 3.21
N LYS A 52 -7.39 -5.18 2.61
CA LYS A 52 -7.67 -3.88 3.21
C LYS A 52 -8.42 -4.01 4.54
N GLN A 53 -9.49 -4.80 4.59
CA GLN A 53 -10.26 -5.01 5.82
C GLN A 53 -9.42 -5.64 6.93
N ASP A 54 -8.57 -6.61 6.60
CA ASP A 54 -7.68 -7.25 7.57
C ASP A 54 -6.59 -6.31 8.07
N PHE A 55 -6.06 -5.45 7.19
CA PHE A 55 -5.12 -4.41 7.58
C PHE A 55 -5.75 -3.43 8.57
N GLU A 56 -6.97 -2.97 8.30
CA GLU A 56 -7.70 -2.04 9.15
C GLU A 56 -8.00 -2.63 10.53
N ARG A 57 -8.38 -3.92 10.59
CA ARG A 57 -8.57 -4.67 11.84
C ARG A 57 -7.29 -4.74 12.68
N ARG A 58 -6.16 -5.10 12.05
CA ARG A 58 -4.86 -5.19 12.72
C ARG A 58 -4.40 -3.83 13.22
N ASN A 59 -4.67 -2.77 12.46
CA ASN A 59 -4.30 -1.42 12.85
C ASN A 59 -5.00 -0.98 14.14
N VAL A 60 -6.31 -1.25 14.28
CA VAL A 60 -7.07 -0.97 15.51
C VAL A 60 -6.53 -1.74 16.72
N GLU A 61 -6.10 -2.99 16.52
CA GLU A 61 -5.50 -3.78 17.61
C GLU A 61 -4.15 -3.18 18.05
N LEU A 62 -3.32 -2.76 17.09
CA LEU A 62 -2.03 -2.12 17.37
C LEU A 62 -2.20 -0.78 18.09
N GLU A 63 -3.14 0.06 17.66
CA GLU A 63 -3.44 1.34 18.33
C GLU A 63 -3.83 1.13 19.80
N LYS A 64 -4.64 0.09 20.09
CA LYS A 64 -5.00 -0.26 21.47
C LYS A 64 -3.78 -0.71 22.28
N LYS A 65 -2.88 -1.51 21.71
CA LYS A 65 -1.64 -1.93 22.38
C LYS A 65 -0.73 -0.74 22.67
N ILE A 66 -0.50 0.14 21.70
CA ILE A 66 0.30 1.36 21.86
C ILE A 66 -0.27 2.22 22.99
N LYS A 67 -1.58 2.47 22.99
CA LYS A 67 -2.23 3.27 24.03
C LYS A 67 -2.08 2.65 25.42
N LYS A 68 -2.19 1.32 25.52
CA LYS A 68 -1.97 0.61 26.78
C LYS A 68 -0.52 0.78 27.26
N ASP A 69 0.44 0.59 26.37
CA ASP A 69 1.86 0.70 26.69
C ASP A 69 2.23 2.13 27.11
N GLU A 70 1.68 3.16 26.46
CA GLU A 70 1.86 4.56 26.84
C GLU A 70 1.33 4.86 28.26
N LEU A 71 0.16 4.32 28.60
CA LEU A 71 -0.42 4.45 29.94
C LEU A 71 0.44 3.74 30.99
N GLU A 72 0.95 2.54 30.67
CA GLU A 72 1.83 1.80 31.55
C GLU A 72 3.17 2.52 31.78
N ILE A 73 3.77 3.06 30.72
CA ILE A 73 4.98 3.90 30.80
C ILE A 73 4.70 5.12 31.68
N ARG A 74 3.57 5.81 31.47
CA ARG A 74 3.19 6.97 32.28
C ARG A 74 3.07 6.60 33.76
N ARG A 75 2.39 5.49 34.08
CA ARG A 75 2.27 4.98 35.45
C ARG A 75 3.65 4.69 36.05
N ARG A 76 4.49 3.93 35.34
CA ARG A 76 5.84 3.58 35.80
C ARG A 76 6.73 4.81 36.01
N CYS A 77 6.64 5.82 35.14
CA CYS A 77 7.32 7.09 35.31
C CYS A 77 6.84 7.86 36.55
N SER A 78 5.54 7.91 36.82
CA SER A 78 5.02 8.55 38.04
C SER A 78 5.49 7.83 39.32
N GLU A 79 5.56 6.49 39.29
CA GLU A 79 6.00 5.70 40.45
C GLU A 79 7.49 5.88 40.74
N THR A 80 8.32 5.87 39.70
CA THR A 80 9.78 6.09 39.84
C THR A 80 10.07 7.50 40.33
N ARG A 81 9.37 8.53 39.83
CA ARG A 81 9.47 9.90 40.35
C ARG A 81 9.03 10.00 41.81
N GLY A 82 7.90 9.39 42.17
CA GLY A 82 7.41 9.35 43.55
C GLY A 82 8.38 8.66 44.51
N ARG A 83 9.08 7.60 44.08
CA ARG A 83 10.13 6.95 44.87
C ARG A 83 11.37 7.82 45.07
N LYS A 84 11.81 8.57 44.06
CA LYS A 84 12.95 9.50 44.18
C LYS A 84 12.65 10.64 45.18
N ILE A 85 11.46 11.23 45.08
CA ILE A 85 11.01 12.28 46.01
C ILE A 85 10.96 11.76 47.45
N LYS A 86 10.43 10.55 47.69
CA LYS A 86 10.39 9.93 49.02
C LYS A 86 11.76 9.59 49.60
N LYS A 87 12.78 9.43 48.75
CA LYS A 87 14.17 9.15 49.16
C LYS A 87 15.04 10.41 49.28
N GLY A 88 14.51 11.60 48.99
CA GLY A 88 15.26 12.86 49.06
C GLY A 88 16.33 13.02 47.99
N GLU A 89 16.31 12.17 46.96
CA GLU A 89 17.22 12.24 45.80
C GLU A 89 16.58 13.18 44.76
N SER A 90 16.89 14.49 44.82
CA SER A 90 16.57 15.47 43.77
C SER A 90 17.76 15.71 42.84
#